data_AF-A0A3D2VRI4-F1
#
_entry.id   AF-A0A3D2VRI4-F1
#
_cell.length_a   1.000
_cell.length_b   1.000
_cell.length_c   1.000
_cell.angle_alpha   90.00
_cell.angle_beta   90.00
_cell.angle_gamma   90.00
#
_symmetry.space_group_name_H-M   'P 1'
#
loop_
_entity.id
_entity.type
_entity.pdbx_description
1 polymer ?
#
loop_
_entity_poly.entity_id
_entity_poly.type
_entity_poly.pdbx_seq_one_letter_code
_entity_poly.pdbx_strand_id
1 'polypeptide(L)'
;LGLTGTKFGCGQAACGACTIHLNGNPMRSCALPVSAAAGSQITTIEASGNRIINALQQAWVKREVSQCGYCQSGQILSAAALLAGNARPSDADIDSAM
;
A
#
# COMPACT_ATOMS: atom_id res chain seq x y z
N LEU A 1 9.52 -15.80 1.85
CA LEU A 1 8.07 -15.54 1.68
C LEU A 1 7.64 -15.53 0.20
N GLY A 2 8.49 -15.09 -0.74
CA GLY A 2 8.14 -15.13 -2.17
C GLY A 2 7.08 -14.10 -2.62
N LEU A 3 6.66 -13.21 -1.70
CA LEU A 3 5.76 -12.10 -1.95
C LEU A 3 6.56 -10.94 -2.57
N THR A 4 6.42 -10.74 -3.87
CA THR A 4 7.24 -9.82 -4.67
C THR A 4 6.49 -8.58 -5.14
N GLY A 5 5.22 -8.43 -4.77
CA GLY A 5 4.37 -7.30 -5.16
C GLY A 5 4.84 -5.98 -4.53
N THR A 6 5.23 -5.99 -3.25
CA THR A 6 5.88 -4.84 -2.60
C THR A 6 7.21 -4.54 -3.27
N LYS A 7 7.47 -3.29 -3.68
CA LYS A 7 8.65 -2.93 -4.48
C LYS A 7 9.68 -2.12 -3.70
N PHE A 8 10.95 -2.32 -4.01
CA PHE A 8 12.05 -1.52 -3.49
C PHE A 8 12.42 -0.42 -4.48
N GLY A 9 12.02 0.83 -4.23
CA GLY A 9 12.33 1.94 -5.13
C GLY A 9 13.58 2.72 -4.73
N CYS A 10 13.56 3.36 -3.55
CA CYS A 10 14.61 4.30 -3.14
C CYS A 10 15.41 3.89 -1.89
N GLY A 11 14.92 2.98 -1.06
CA GLY A 11 15.59 2.59 0.19
C GLY A 11 15.59 3.62 1.33
N GLN A 12 15.05 4.82 1.11
CA GLN A 12 15.09 5.95 2.06
C GLN A 12 13.70 6.44 2.48
N ALA A 13 12.69 5.57 2.42
CA ALA A 13 11.29 5.87 2.79
C ALA A 13 10.58 6.99 1.99
N ALA A 14 11.20 7.55 0.95
CA ALA A 14 10.66 8.69 0.19
C ALA A 14 9.61 8.31 -0.87
N CYS A 15 9.88 7.30 -1.70
CA CYS A 15 9.07 7.05 -2.91
C CYS A 15 7.76 6.27 -2.68
N GLY A 16 7.57 5.68 -1.50
CA GLY A 16 6.38 4.90 -1.16
C GLY A 16 6.13 3.60 -1.91
N ALA A 17 6.96 3.19 -2.88
CA ALA A 17 6.78 1.92 -3.60
C ALA A 17 6.79 0.66 -2.70
N CYS A 18 7.38 0.80 -1.50
CA CYS A 18 7.53 -0.26 -0.51
C CYS A 18 6.44 -0.28 0.59
N THR A 19 5.33 0.45 0.42
CA THR A 19 4.25 0.49 1.42
C THR A 19 3.71 -0.91 1.70
N ILE A 20 3.65 -1.24 2.98
CA ILE A 20 2.89 -2.36 3.54
C ILE A 20 1.95 -1.82 4.60
N HIS A 21 0.99 -2.61 5.07
CA HIS A 21 0.32 -2.31 6.34
C HIS A 21 0.92 -3.13 7.47
N LEU A 22 1.33 -2.47 8.55
CA LEU A 22 1.78 -3.08 9.79
C LEU A 22 0.71 -2.80 10.86
N ASN A 23 0.06 -3.85 11.36
CA ASN A 23 -1.07 -3.74 12.29
C ASN A 23 -2.15 -2.76 11.78
N GLY A 24 -2.45 -2.83 10.48
CA GLY A 24 -3.43 -1.96 9.81
C GLY A 24 -2.94 -0.58 9.40
N ASN A 25 -1.75 -0.14 9.82
CA ASN A 25 -1.23 1.19 9.49
C ASN A 25 -0.21 1.15 8.34
N PRO A 26 -0.22 2.12 7.41
CA PRO A 26 0.74 2.16 6.32
C PRO A 26 2.16 2.42 6.83
N MET A 27 3.11 1.59 6.41
CA MET A 27 4.52 1.64 6.81
C MET A 27 5.44 1.45 5.61
N ARG A 28 6.60 2.11 5.63
CA ARG A 28 7.64 1.95 4.60
C ARG A 28 8.52 0.76 4.95
N SER A 29 8.30 -0.38 4.29
CA SER A 29 9.03 -1.62 4.62
C SER A 29 10.54 -1.52 4.43
N CYS A 30 11.03 -0.66 3.52
CA CYS A 30 12.47 -0.46 3.31
C CYS A 30 13.21 0.18 4.50
N ALA A 31 12.49 0.79 5.44
CA ALA A 31 13.03 1.43 6.64
C ALA A 31 12.59 0.74 7.94
N LEU A 32 11.89 -0.40 7.86
CA LEU A 32 11.41 -1.16 9.00
C LEU A 32 12.35 -2.35 9.28
N PRO A 33 13.08 -2.36 10.40
CA PRO A 33 13.88 -3.51 10.78
C PRO A 33 12.98 -4.74 11.01
N VAL A 34 13.41 -5.91 10.52
CA VAL A 34 12.66 -7.17 10.70
C VAL A 34 12.45 -7.48 12.19
N SER A 35 13.42 -7.16 13.05
CA SER A 35 13.30 -7.31 14.50
C SER A 35 12.14 -6.50 15.09
N ALA A 36 11.86 -5.31 14.56
CA ALA A 36 10.75 -4.48 14.98
C ALA A 36 9.39 -4.94 14.43
N ALA A 37 9.40 -5.80 13.38
CA ALA A 37 8.19 -6.38 12.81
C ALA A 37 7.75 -7.69 13.49
N ALA A 38 8.56 -8.23 14.40
CA ALA A 38 8.25 -9.48 15.10
C ALA A 38 6.92 -9.37 15.86
N GLY A 39 6.04 -10.37 15.70
CA GLY A 39 4.72 -10.41 16.32
C GLY A 39 3.67 -9.47 15.71
N SER A 40 4.03 -8.63 14.73
CA SER A 40 3.08 -7.76 14.05
C SER A 40 2.35 -8.47 12.93
N GLN A 41 1.12 -8.05 12.65
CA GLN A 41 0.37 -8.45 11.48
C GLN A 41 0.79 -7.61 10.28
N ILE A 42 1.33 -8.26 9.24
CA ILE A 42 1.73 -7.60 7.99
C ILE A 42 0.73 -7.92 6.90
N THR A 43 0.24 -6.89 6.21
CA THR A 43 -0.56 -7.01 4.97
C THR A 43 0.19 -6.36 3.82
N THR A 44 0.27 -7.06 2.69
CA THR A 44 0.91 -6.59 1.45
C THR A 44 -0.11 -6.52 0.31
N ILE A 45 0.33 -6.15 -0.89
CA ILE A 45 -0.54 -6.05 -2.09
C ILE A 45 -1.14 -7.39 -2.52
N GLU A 46 -0.52 -8.52 -2.14
CA GLU A 46 -0.99 -9.86 -2.41
C GLU A 46 -2.20 -10.30 -1.57
N ALA A 47 -2.70 -9.45 -0.67
CA ALA A 47 -3.79 -9.75 0.26
C ALA A 47 -5.16 -9.87 -0.43
N SER A 48 -5.36 -10.96 -1.19
CA SER A 48 -6.54 -11.27 -2.01
C SER A 48 -7.85 -11.45 -1.24
N GLY A 49 -7.82 -11.52 0.10
CA GLY A 49 -9.01 -11.55 0.95
C GLY A 49 -9.45 -10.18 1.46
N ASN A 50 -8.66 -9.12 1.25
CA ASN A 50 -8.98 -7.79 1.75
C ASN A 50 -9.94 -7.07 0.79
N ARG A 51 -11.18 -6.83 1.23
CA ARG A 51 -12.24 -6.21 0.42
C ARG A 51 -11.86 -4.84 -0.15
N ILE A 52 -11.15 -4.01 0.62
CA ILE A 52 -10.75 -2.66 0.18
C ILE A 52 -9.65 -2.76 -0.87
N ILE A 53 -8.61 -3.57 -0.63
CA ILE A 53 -7.50 -3.77 -1.57
C ILE A 53 -8.03 -4.36 -2.89
N ASN A 54 -8.90 -5.37 -2.83
CA ASN A 54 -9.50 -5.96 -4.02
C ASN A 54 -10.32 -4.96 -4.84
N ALA A 55 -11.14 -4.13 -4.17
CA ALA A 55 -11.92 -3.10 -4.84
C ALA A 55 -11.02 -2.04 -5.50
N LEU A 56 -9.94 -1.64 -4.84
CA LEU A 56 -8.95 -0.72 -5.39
C LEU A 56 -8.21 -1.32 -6.59
N GLN A 57 -7.76 -2.57 -6.51
CA GLN A 57 -7.11 -3.27 -7.64
C GLN A 57 -8.04 -3.34 -8.87
N GLN A 58 -9.32 -3.67 -8.68
CA GLN A 58 -10.30 -3.68 -9.76
C GLN A 58 -10.52 -2.28 -10.34
N ALA A 59 -10.61 -1.25 -9.49
CA ALA A 59 -10.74 0.13 -9.95
C ALA A 59 -9.49 0.61 -10.70
N TRP A 60 -8.29 0.27 -10.23
CA TRP A 60 -7.01 0.59 -10.88
C TRP A 60 -6.93 0.02 -12.29
N VAL A 61 -7.35 -1.23 -12.47
CA VAL A 61 -7.42 -1.88 -13.79
C VAL A 61 -8.48 -1.22 -14.65
N LYS A 62 -9.70 -1.05 -14.13
CA LYS A 62 -10.83 -0.45 -14.89
C LYS A 62 -10.55 0.97 -15.36
N ARG A 63 -9.73 1.72 -14.62
CA ARG A 63 -9.38 3.11 -14.91
C ARG A 63 -8.01 3.26 -15.58
N GLU A 64 -7.33 2.15 -15.90
CA GLU A 64 -6.02 2.15 -16.55
C GLU A 64 -4.99 3.06 -15.85
N VAL A 65 -5.01 3.08 -14.51
CA VAL A 65 -4.16 3.99 -13.72
C VAL A 65 -2.67 3.70 -13.92
N SER A 66 -2.34 2.42 -14.11
CA SER A 66 -0.96 1.96 -14.22
C SER A 66 -0.39 2.20 -15.61
N GLN A 67 0.77 2.86 -15.65
CA GLN A 67 1.69 2.80 -16.80
C GLN A 67 2.70 1.66 -16.59
N CYS A 68 3.91 1.96 -16.08
CA CYS A 68 4.95 0.94 -15.84
C CYS A 68 4.65 -0.03 -14.68
N GLY A 69 3.67 0.27 -13.83
CA GLY A 69 3.23 -0.60 -12.73
C GLY A 69 4.07 -0.53 -11.44
N TYR A 70 5.27 0.04 -11.47
CA TYR A 70 6.23 -0.12 -10.37
C TYR A 70 5.77 0.48 -9.03
N CYS A 71 5.16 1.68 -9.05
CA CYS A 71 4.68 2.36 -7.84
C CYS A 71 3.30 1.88 -7.37
N GLN A 72 2.57 1.12 -8.20
CA GLN A 72 1.13 0.91 -8.04
C GLN A 72 0.79 0.11 -6.78
N SER A 73 1.61 -0.87 -6.43
CA SER A 73 1.42 -1.64 -5.19
C SER A 73 1.49 -0.75 -3.95
N GLY A 74 2.43 0.21 -3.91
CA GLY A 74 2.55 1.17 -2.82
C GLY A 74 1.37 2.13 -2.74
N GLN A 75 0.92 2.65 -3.89
CA GLN A 75 -0.23 3.56 -3.98
C GLN A 75 -1.54 2.89 -3.57
N ILE A 76 -1.80 1.66 -4.01
CA ILE A 76 -3.00 0.90 -3.61
C ILE A 76 -3.02 0.69 -2.10
N LEU A 77 -1.88 0.37 -1.48
CA LEU A 77 -1.80 0.21 -0.03
C LEU A 77 -1.99 1.54 0.71
N SER A 78 -1.45 2.66 0.22
CA SER A 78 -1.76 3.97 0.80
C SER A 78 -3.25 4.30 0.70
N ALA A 79 -3.87 4.06 -0.47
CA ALA A 79 -5.30 4.33 -0.68
C ALA A 79 -6.19 3.42 0.18
N ALA A 80 -5.78 2.17 0.38
CA ALA A 80 -6.48 1.23 1.25
C ALA A 80 -6.45 1.69 2.72
N ALA A 81 -5.33 2.26 3.18
CA ALA A 81 -5.25 2.83 4.52
C ALA A 81 -6.18 4.04 4.69
N LEU A 82 -6.20 4.95 3.71
CA LEU A 82 -7.13 6.09 3.71
C LEU A 82 -8.58 5.62 3.78
N LEU A 83 -8.99 4.69 2.90
CA LEU A 83 -10.38 4.21 2.85
C LEU A 83 -10.80 3.38 4.07
N ALA A 84 -9.86 2.77 4.78
CA ALA A 84 -10.14 2.08 6.03
C ALA A 84 -10.50 3.06 7.16
N GLY A 85 -9.88 4.24 7.19
CA GLY A 85 -10.16 5.29 8.19
C GLY A 85 -11.25 6.29 7.76
N ASN A 86 -11.41 6.51 6.47
CA ASN A 86 -12.38 7.44 5.89
C ASN A 86 -13.00 6.87 4.61
N ALA A 87 -14.23 6.38 4.69
CA ALA A 87 -14.91 5.75 3.55
C ALA A 87 -15.36 6.73 2.45
N ARG A 88 -15.30 8.04 2.71
CA ARG A 88 -15.69 9.11 1.77
C ARG A 88 -14.69 10.27 1.86
N PRO A 89 -13.42 10.04 1.47
CA PRO A 89 -12.40 11.09 1.53
C PRO A 89 -12.72 12.21 0.55
N SER A 90 -12.38 13.44 0.95
CA SER A 90 -12.32 14.58 0.04
C SER A 90 -11.08 14.49 -0.85
N ASP A 91 -11.03 15.30 -1.91
CA ASP A 91 -9.83 15.40 -2.75
C ASP A 91 -8.61 15.84 -1.93
N ALA A 92 -8.79 16.72 -0.95
CA ALA A 92 -7.71 17.14 -0.05
C ALA A 92 -7.19 15.99 0.83
N ASP A 93 -8.07 15.09 1.27
CA ASP A 93 -7.66 13.89 2.02
C ASP A 93 -6.86 12.92 1.12
N ILE A 94 -7.25 12.82 -0.17
CA ILE A 94 -6.56 12.00 -1.16
C ILE A 94 -5.16 12.55 -1.43
N ASP A 95 -5.04 13.85 -1.71
CA ASP A 95 -3.76 14.53 -1.96
C ASP A 95 -2.81 14.43 -0.76
N SER A 96 -3.34 14.51 0.46
CA SER A 96 -2.51 14.37 1.67
C SER A 96 -2.03 12.94 1.92
N ALA A 97 -2.73 11.92 1.42
CA ALA A 97 -2.43 10.53 1.69
C ALA A 97 -1.45 9.91 0.68
N MET A 98 -1.38 10.45 -0.54
CA MET A 98 -0.60 9.92 -1.67
C MET A 98 0.77 10.57 -1.80
#